data_AF-A0A968XC34-F1
#
_entry.id   AF-A0A968XC34-F1
#
_cell.length_a   1.000
_cell.length_b   1.000
_cell.length_c   1.000
_cell.angle_alpha   90.00
_cell.angle_beta   90.00
_cell.angle_gamma   90.00
#
_symmetry.space_group_name_H-M   'P 1'
#
loop_
_entity.id
_entity.type
_entity.pdbx_description
1 polymer ?
#
loop_
_entity_poly.entity_id
_entity_poly.type
_entity_poly.pdbx_seq_one_letter_code
_entity_poly.pdbx_strand_id
1 'polypeptide(L)' 'MSVRSAARFLSAAAQDGQVRDRFAAVSSPEEFLQVSQCMGYTFTTAELLRLVRIKSLKNETRRLTGVWKWLRGVNWR' A
#
# COMPACT_ATOMS: atom_id res chain seq x y z
N MET A 1 -15.36 5.12 1.87
CA MET A 1 -13.90 4.84 1.84
C MET A 1 -13.39 4.88 3.27
N SER A 2 -12.52 3.96 3.69
CA SER A 2 -12.15 3.82 5.10
C SER A 2 -10.65 3.59 5.30
N VAL A 3 -10.04 4.40 6.16
CA VAL A 3 -8.67 4.24 6.68
C VAL A 3 -8.42 2.81 7.22
N ARG A 4 -9.44 2.12 7.72
CA ARG A 4 -9.32 0.71 8.17
C ARG A 4 -9.01 -0.25 7.02
N SER A 5 -9.51 0.03 5.81
CA SER A 5 -9.25 -0.77 4.63
C SER A 5 -7.78 -0.62 4.18
N ALA A 6 -7.27 0.61 4.17
CA ALA A 6 -5.85 0.88 3.90
C ALA A 6 -4.92 0.22 4.93
N ALA A 7 -5.32 0.19 6.21
CA ALA A 7 -4.57 -0.50 7.26
C ALA A 7 -4.55 -2.02 7.04
N ARG A 8 -5.71 -2.63 6.70
CA ARG A 8 -5.81 -4.05 6.36
C ARG A 8 -4.95 -4.39 5.15
N PHE A 9 -5.00 -3.57 4.10
CA PHE A 9 -4.15 -3.74 2.93
C PHE A 9 -2.67 -3.72 3.31
N LEU A 10 -2.20 -2.73 4.06
CA LEU A 10 -0.79 -2.64 4.45
C LEU A 10 -0.34 -3.82 5.33
N SER A 11 -1.21 -4.30 6.23
CA SER A 11 -0.94 -5.52 7.00
C SER A 11 -0.88 -6.78 6.12
N ALA A 12 -1.81 -6.92 5.17
CA ALA A 12 -1.83 -8.04 4.23
C ALA A 12 -0.59 -8.01 3.33
N ALA A 13 -0.28 -6.87 2.73
CA ALA A 13 0.91 -6.61 1.94
C ALA A 13 2.22 -6.93 2.68
N ALA A 14 2.26 -6.76 4.01
CA ALA A 14 3.42 -7.07 4.83
C ALA A 14 3.61 -8.58 5.09
N GLN A 15 2.52 -9.37 5.10
CA GLN A 15 2.53 -10.79 5.47
C GLN A 15 2.43 -11.71 4.25
N ASP A 16 1.66 -11.31 3.23
CA ASP A 16 1.33 -12.11 2.05
C ASP A 16 2.22 -11.73 0.86
N GLY A 17 2.97 -12.69 0.34
CA GLY A 17 3.80 -12.55 -0.87
C GLY A 17 3.00 -12.32 -2.14
N GLN A 18 1.85 -12.99 -2.31
CA GLN A 18 1.04 -12.89 -3.52
C GLN A 18 0.41 -11.51 -3.69
N VAL A 19 0.05 -10.88 -2.57
CA VAL A 19 -0.36 -9.48 -2.59
C VAL A 19 0.77 -8.63 -3.14
N ARG A 20 2.01 -8.80 -2.66
CA ARG A 20 3.15 -8.01 -3.15
C ARG A 20 3.39 -8.21 -4.64
N ASP A 21 3.31 -9.45 -5.11
CA ASP A 21 3.56 -9.79 -6.52
C ASP A 21 2.51 -9.14 -7.45
N ARG A 22 1.24 -9.12 -7.05
CA ARG A 22 0.18 -8.42 -7.81
C ARG A 22 0.43 -6.91 -7.90
N PHE A 23 0.92 -6.31 -6.82
CA PHE A 23 1.22 -4.89 -6.76
C PHE A 23 2.62 -4.55 -7.29
N ALA A 24 3.47 -5.53 -7.57
CA ALA A 24 4.82 -5.32 -8.11
C ALA A 24 4.80 -4.87 -9.58
N ALA A 25 3.78 -5.27 -10.34
CA ALA A 25 3.59 -4.87 -11.73
C ALA A 25 2.91 -3.50 -11.88
N VAL A 26 2.40 -2.93 -10.79
CA VAL A 26 1.64 -1.67 -10.81
C VAL A 26 2.59 -0.49 -10.80
N SER A 27 2.41 0.42 -11.77
CA SER A 27 3.25 1.60 -11.91
C SER A 27 2.49 2.93 -11.81
N SER A 28 1.17 2.90 -11.98
CA SER A 28 0.30 4.07 -11.84
C SER A 28 -0.57 4.03 -10.56
N PRO A 29 -0.92 5.19 -9.98
CA PRO A 29 -1.86 5.28 -8.86
C PRO A 29 -3.25 4.74 -9.21
N GLU A 30 -3.71 4.92 -10.44
CA GLU A 30 -5.01 4.47 -10.92
C GLU A 30 -5.06 2.93 -10.98
N GLU A 31 -4.04 2.29 -11.55
CA GLU A 31 -3.91 0.82 -11.53
C GLU A 31 -3.83 0.29 -10.11
N PHE A 32 -3.12 1.00 -9.22
CA PHE A 32 -3.02 0.62 -7.82
C PHE A 32 -4.40 0.60 -7.15
N LEU A 33 -5.20 1.64 -7.39
CA LEU A 33 -6.56 1.70 -6.87
C LEU A 33 -7.44 0.59 -7.46
N GLN A 34 -7.36 0.34 -8.77
CA GLN A 34 -8.13 -0.74 -9.41
C GLN A 34 -7.77 -2.11 -8.84
N VAL A 35 -6.48 -2.46 -8.76
CA VAL A 35 -6.04 -3.74 -8.18
C VAL A 35 -6.46 -3.87 -6.72
N SER A 36 -6.36 -2.79 -5.95
CA SER A 36 -6.81 -2.79 -4.55
C SER A 36 -8.32 -3.04 -4.43
N GLN A 37 -9.13 -2.43 -5.30
CA GLN A 37 -10.58 -2.63 -5.34
C GLN A 37 -10.93 -4.05 -5.78
N CYS A 38 -10.24 -4.62 -6.77
CA CYS A 38 -10.42 -6.00 -7.19
C CYS A 38 -10.10 -7.00 -6.08
N MET A 39 -9.20 -6.65 -5.14
CA MET A 39 -8.89 -7.46 -3.96
C MET A 39 -9.81 -7.17 -2.77
N GLY A 40 -10.83 -6.32 -2.93
CA GLY A 40 -11.80 -5.96 -1.89
C GLY A 40 -11.33 -4.85 -0.95
N TYR A 41 -10.21 -4.19 -1.24
CA TYR A 41 -9.73 -3.05 -0.49
C TYR A 41 -10.25 -1.75 -1.13
N THR A 42 -10.86 -0.90 -0.31
CA THR A 42 -11.48 0.36 -0.76
C THR A 42 -10.95 1.52 0.07
N PHE A 43 -9.95 2.18 -0.50
CA PHE A 43 -9.32 3.37 0.06
C PHE A 43 -8.87 4.30 -1.08
N THR A 44 -8.65 5.55 -0.75
CA THR A 44 -8.02 6.53 -1.65
C THR A 44 -6.50 6.53 -1.49
N THR A 45 -5.80 7.02 -2.51
CA THR A 45 -4.34 7.24 -2.45
C THR A 45 -3.97 8.20 -1.31
N ALA A 46 -4.76 9.24 -1.07
CA ALA A 46 -4.56 10.18 0.03
C ALA A 46 -4.66 9.50 1.41
N GLU A 47 -5.66 8.63 1.62
CA GLU A 47 -5.79 7.84 2.85
C GLU A 47 -4.61 6.89 3.05
N LEU A 48 -4.19 6.21 1.98
CA LEU A 48 -3.03 5.33 2.00
C LEU A 48 -1.77 6.12 2.37
N LEU A 49 -1.46 7.20 1.66
CA LEU A 49 -0.30 8.06 1.92
C LEU A 49 -0.30 8.62 3.35
N ARG A 50 -1.46 9.02 3.87
CA ARG A 50 -1.59 9.47 5.25
C ARG A 50 -1.26 8.36 6.23
N LEU A 51 -1.76 7.14 6.00
CA LEU A 51 -1.49 5.98 6.85
C LEU A 51 -0.02 5.56 6.79
N VAL A 52 0.55 5.61 5.59
CA VAL A 52 1.97 5.40 5.32
C VAL A 52 2.82 6.38 6.12
N ARG A 53 2.51 7.67 6.07
CA ARG A 53 3.22 8.71 6.81
C ARG A 53 3.12 8.49 8.32
N ILE A 54 1.93 8.18 8.83
CA ILE A 54 1.70 7.90 10.26
C ILE A 54 2.47 6.66 10.72
N LYS A 55 2.45 5.57 9.95
CA LYS A 55 3.14 4.32 10.28
C LYS A 55 4.66 4.45 10.14
N SER A 56 5.14 5.20 9.14
CA SER A 56 6.57 5.48 8.96
C SER A 56 7.13 6.38 10.05
N LEU A 57 6.33 7.26 10.66
CA LEU A 57 6.75 8.09 11.79
C LEU A 57 6.82 7.30 13.11
N LYS A 58 5.99 6.27 13.28
CA LYS A 58 5.97 5.43 14.49
C LYS A 58 6.93 4.25 14.47
N ASN A 59 7.36 3.78 13.30
CA ASN A 59 8.30 2.67 13.16
C ASN A 59 9.63 3.18 12.59
N GLU A 60 10.58 3.48 13.48
CA GLU A 60 11.98 3.73 13.11
C GLU A 60 12.70 2.48 12.57
N THR A 61 12.12 1.29 12.75
CA THR A 61 12.53 0.01 12.12
C THR A 61 12.17 0.01 10.63
N ARG A 62 12.85 0.89 9.92
CA ARG A 62 12.98 0.92 8.47
C ARG A 62 13.57 -0.41 7.99
N ARG A 63 12.85 -1.11 7.09
CA ARG A 63 13.31 -1.56 5.74
C ARG A 63 13.04 -2.99 5.27
N LEU A 64 12.60 -3.96 6.08
CA LEU A 64 12.57 -5.35 5.57
C LEU A 64 11.22 -5.86 5.03
N THR A 65 10.09 -5.26 5.42
CA THR A 65 8.83 -5.59 4.74
C THR A 65 8.82 -4.86 3.41
N GLY A 66 9.00 -5.60 2.32
CA GLY A 66 9.23 -5.06 0.99
C GLY A 66 8.28 -3.92 0.61
N VAL A 67 7.06 -3.89 1.17
CA VAL A 67 5.95 -2.93 0.98
C VAL A 67 6.40 -1.50 0.68
N TRP A 68 7.33 -1.01 1.48
CA TRP A 68 7.83 0.36 1.38
C TRP A 68 8.72 0.63 0.16
N LYS A 69 9.35 -0.39 -0.42
CA LYS A 69 10.15 -0.27 -1.63
C LYS A 69 9.24 -0.07 -2.86
N TRP A 70 8.09 -0.74 -2.93
CA TRP A 70 7.16 -0.66 -4.06
C TRP A 70 6.28 0.58 -3.97
N LEU A 71 5.80 0.94 -2.77
CA LEU A 71 5.12 2.22 -2.58
C LEU A 71 5.98 3.43 -2.97
N ARG A 72 7.31 3.30 -3.06
CA ARG A 72 8.18 4.37 -3.57
C ARG A 72 8.43 4.32 -5.08
N GLY A 73 8.11 3.20 -5.73
CA GLY A 73 8.23 3.02 -7.18
C GLY A 73 7.00 3.47 -7.96
N VAL A 74 5.83 3.52 -7.30
CA VAL A 74 4.61 4.07 -7.91
C VAL A 74 4.75 5.59 -8.05
N ASN A 75 4.50 6.11 -9.25
CA ASN A 75 4.54 7.54 -9.51
C ASN A 75 3.27 8.21 -8.97
N TRP A 76 3.27 8.61 -7.70
CA TRP A 76 2.12 9.28 -7.03
C TRP A 76 1.91 10.75 -7.45
N ARG A 77 2.47 11.16 -8.58
CA ARG A 77 2.58 12.55 -9.00
C ARG A 77 1.45 12.95 -9.94
#